data_AF-A0A4V6T5V3-F1
#
_entry.id   AF-A0A4V6T5V3-F1
#
_cell.length_a   1.000
_cell.length_b   1.000
_cell.length_c   1.000
_cell.angle_alpha   90.00
_cell.angle_beta   90.00
_cell.angle_gamma   90.00
#
_symmetry.space_group_name_H-M   'P 1'
#
loop_
_entity.id
_entity.type
_entity.pdbx_description
1 polymer ?
#
loop_
_entity_poly.entity_id
_entity_poly.type
_entity_poly.pdbx_seq_one_letter_code
_entity_poly.pdbx_strand_id
1 'polypeptide(L)'
;MSFSLVARGVAALVLLTLLALLPGLPGGPTGAGAAPPPRPGAGCGGGVAAVQSTDGTWTCRFFDEFSGKSVDTAKWMVQRTWATGWHSGAECYVDDRDNVRVSGGTLQLTARKEAAPFTCSMPDGSDYQTQVTSGMVTTYNRLHQTYGRWEIRAKFPDVTTPGVHSALWMFPRYSAYGAWPASGEIDIAEFYSSVPDRAIPYVHYASDGTDPNMTSWSCFIDRTQFHTYRLDWTRTTITISIDGKVCLRNSWSPAAPLTKPAPFDQPFFLALTQALGIGQNAYSAQGTALPATTQVDWVRVWG
;
A
#
# COMPACT_ATOMS: atom_id res chain seq x y z
N MET A 1 15.35 -7.84 12.16
CA MET A 1 15.98 -8.46 10.98
C MET A 1 16.29 -7.36 9.99
N SER A 2 17.56 -6.94 9.88
CA SER A 2 17.97 -5.81 9.03
C SER A 2 18.27 -6.29 7.62
N PHE A 3 17.59 -5.74 6.62
CA PHE A 3 17.85 -6.01 5.21
C PHE A 3 18.81 -4.96 4.64
N SER A 4 19.93 -5.43 4.08
CA SER A 4 20.93 -4.63 3.38
C SER A 4 21.23 -5.31 2.04
N LEU A 5 21.08 -4.58 0.93
CA LEU A 5 21.68 -4.96 -0.34
C LEU A 5 22.08 -3.73 -1.17
N VAL A 6 23.40 -3.49 -1.15
CA VAL A 6 24.32 -3.29 -2.29
C VAL A 6 23.75 -2.68 -3.57
N ALA A 7 24.14 -1.43 -3.85
CA ALA A 7 24.07 -0.82 -5.18
C ALA A 7 25.47 -0.85 -5.83
N ARG A 8 25.57 -1.41 -7.04
CA ARG A 8 26.72 -1.22 -7.95
C ARG A 8 26.38 -0.12 -8.95
N GLY A 9 27.27 0.87 -9.07
CA GLY A 9 27.08 2.04 -9.90
C GLY A 9 27.42 1.84 -11.38
N VAL A 10 26.91 2.77 -12.19
CA VAL A 10 27.50 3.20 -13.46
C VAL A 10 27.31 4.72 -13.53
N ALA A 11 28.42 5.44 -13.68
CA ALA A 11 28.46 6.88 -13.86
C ALA A 11 28.14 7.23 -15.32
N ALA A 12 27.28 8.23 -15.53
CA ALA A 12 27.13 8.90 -16.82
C ALA A 12 27.23 10.41 -16.61
N LEU A 13 28.25 10.99 -17.24
CA LEU A 13 28.59 12.40 -17.26
C LEU A 13 27.69 13.11 -18.28
N VAL A 14 26.95 14.16 -17.89
CA VAL A 14 26.31 15.08 -18.86
C VAL A 14 26.57 16.52 -18.45
N LEU A 15 27.02 17.28 -19.46
CA LEU A 15 27.57 18.62 -19.45
C LEU A 15 26.48 19.70 -19.27
N LEU A 16 26.87 20.81 -18.65
CA LEU A 16 26.11 22.04 -18.40
C LEU A 16 25.76 22.85 -19.67
N THR A 17 24.86 23.84 -19.46
CA THR A 17 24.54 25.07 -20.22
C THR A 17 23.26 24.99 -21.09
N LEU A 18 22.36 25.98 -21.16
CA LEU A 18 22.38 27.40 -20.79
C LEU A 18 20.92 27.93 -20.57
N LEU A 19 20.78 29.00 -19.79
CA LEU A 19 19.57 29.80 -19.55
C LEU A 19 19.02 30.48 -20.84
N ALA A 20 17.69 30.57 -20.94
CA ALA A 20 17.01 31.67 -21.64
C ALA A 20 15.62 31.95 -21.01
N LEU A 21 15.42 33.17 -20.52
CA LEU A 21 14.13 33.73 -20.12
C LEU A 21 13.38 34.28 -21.35
N LEU A 22 12.03 34.29 -21.31
CA LEU A 22 11.10 35.39 -21.68
C LEU A 22 9.62 34.88 -21.73
N PRO A 23 8.58 35.74 -21.76
CA PRO A 23 7.60 35.90 -20.67
C PRO A 23 6.19 35.35 -20.98
N GLY A 24 5.32 35.45 -19.97
CA GLY A 24 4.05 34.73 -19.87
C GLY A 24 2.87 35.16 -20.75
N LEU A 25 1.85 34.30 -20.71
CA LEU A 25 0.49 34.49 -21.24
C LEU A 25 -0.53 33.76 -20.32
N PRO A 26 -1.82 34.14 -20.38
CA PRO A 26 -2.70 34.27 -19.21
C PRO A 26 -3.49 33.02 -18.85
N GLY A 27 -4.05 33.05 -17.63
CA GLY A 27 -4.76 31.98 -16.95
C GLY A 27 -5.93 31.36 -17.73
N GLY A 28 -5.91 30.02 -17.79
CA GLY A 28 -7.05 29.19 -18.10
C GLY A 28 -7.87 28.88 -16.84
N PRO A 29 -9.15 28.48 -17.02
CA PRO A 29 -10.15 28.50 -15.97
C PRO A 29 -9.85 27.44 -14.90
N THR A 30 -10.18 27.81 -13.67
CA THR A 30 -10.24 26.95 -12.50
C THR A 30 -11.10 25.73 -12.81
N GLY A 31 -10.47 24.58 -13.01
CA GLY A 31 -11.16 23.30 -13.07
C GLY A 31 -11.85 23.07 -11.72
N ALA A 32 -13.18 23.14 -11.73
CA ALA A 32 -14.00 22.65 -10.64
C ALA A 32 -13.62 21.18 -10.42
N GLY A 33 -13.09 20.87 -9.23
CA GLY A 33 -12.80 19.50 -8.83
C GLY A 33 -14.07 18.67 -9.00
N ALA A 34 -14.00 17.65 -9.85
CA ALA A 34 -15.11 16.73 -10.05
C ALA A 34 -15.53 16.18 -8.67
N ALA A 35 -16.82 16.37 -8.34
CA ALA A 35 -17.37 15.80 -7.12
C ALA A 35 -17.12 14.28 -7.13
N PRO A 36 -16.70 13.68 -6.00
CA PRO A 36 -16.50 12.25 -5.94
C PRO A 36 -17.80 11.53 -6.33
N PRO A 37 -17.71 10.41 -7.08
CA PRO A 37 -18.89 9.67 -7.49
C PRO A 37 -19.73 9.28 -6.26
N PRO A 38 -21.06 9.22 -6.39
CA PRO A 38 -21.94 8.87 -5.27
C PRO A 38 -21.51 7.54 -4.66
N ARG A 39 -21.34 7.53 -3.33
CA ARG A 39 -20.96 6.34 -2.58
C ARG A 39 -22.09 5.31 -2.63
N PRO A 40 -21.81 4.03 -2.93
CA PRO A 40 -22.80 2.97 -2.83
C PRO A 40 -23.39 2.87 -1.43
N GLY A 41 -24.67 2.52 -1.35
CA GLY A 41 -25.36 2.27 -0.09
C GLY A 41 -24.79 1.08 0.68
N ALA A 42 -25.15 1.00 1.97
CA ALA A 42 -24.68 -0.03 2.89
C ALA A 42 -25.00 -1.46 2.41
N GLY A 43 -23.98 -2.33 2.39
CA GLY A 43 -24.10 -3.77 2.16
C GLY A 43 -23.84 -4.15 0.71
N CYS A 44 -23.15 -5.28 0.47
CA CYS A 44 -23.02 -5.96 -0.83
C CYS A 44 -24.40 -6.35 -1.42
N GLY A 45 -25.22 -5.36 -1.78
CA GLY A 45 -26.65 -5.47 -2.09
C GLY A 45 -27.34 -4.12 -2.40
N GLY A 46 -26.60 -3.04 -2.66
CA GLY A 46 -27.17 -1.71 -2.97
C GLY A 46 -26.33 -0.84 -3.91
N GLY A 47 -25.55 -1.43 -4.82
CA GLY A 47 -24.84 -0.66 -5.87
C GLY A 47 -23.49 -1.21 -6.33
N VAL A 48 -22.90 -2.17 -5.61
CA VAL A 48 -21.64 -2.82 -6.01
C VAL A 48 -21.95 -4.04 -6.88
N ALA A 49 -21.76 -3.90 -8.19
CA ALA A 49 -22.06 -4.96 -9.16
C ALA A 49 -21.13 -6.19 -8.98
N ALA A 50 -21.65 -7.36 -9.35
CA ALA A 50 -20.84 -8.55 -9.54
C ALA A 50 -19.83 -8.33 -10.68
N VAL A 51 -18.70 -8.99 -10.59
CA VAL A 51 -17.57 -8.83 -11.51
C VAL A 51 -17.34 -10.13 -12.27
N GLN A 52 -17.17 -10.04 -13.58
CA GLN A 52 -16.76 -11.19 -14.38
C GLN A 52 -15.24 -11.39 -14.33
N SER A 53 -14.83 -12.65 -14.16
CA SER A 53 -13.44 -13.11 -14.15
C SER A 53 -13.31 -14.35 -15.06
N THR A 54 -12.07 -14.73 -15.39
CA THR A 54 -11.79 -15.96 -16.14
C THR A 54 -12.28 -17.21 -15.41
N ASP A 55 -12.34 -17.15 -14.09
CA ASP A 55 -12.65 -18.28 -13.22
C ASP A 55 -14.12 -18.25 -12.75
N GLY A 56 -14.94 -17.33 -13.27
CA GLY A 56 -16.37 -17.22 -12.98
C GLY A 56 -16.86 -15.79 -12.65
N THR A 57 -18.05 -15.70 -12.07
CA THR A 57 -18.62 -14.44 -11.58
C THR A 57 -18.29 -14.27 -10.09
N TRP A 58 -17.60 -13.19 -9.75
CA TRP A 58 -17.29 -12.82 -8.37
C TRP A 58 -18.34 -11.86 -7.81
N THR A 59 -18.80 -12.15 -6.60
CA THR A 59 -19.74 -11.30 -5.86
C THR A 59 -19.03 -10.57 -4.73
N CYS A 60 -19.52 -9.38 -4.37
CA CYS A 60 -18.96 -8.61 -3.25
C CYS A 60 -19.02 -9.44 -1.96
N ARG A 61 -17.88 -9.55 -1.26
CA ARG A 61 -17.71 -10.28 0.01
C ARG A 61 -17.40 -9.35 1.18
N PHE A 62 -16.75 -8.23 0.88
CA PHE A 62 -16.36 -7.25 1.87
C PHE A 62 -16.38 -5.86 1.25
N PHE A 63 -16.77 -4.89 2.06
CA PHE A 63 -16.66 -3.49 1.71
C PHE A 63 -16.50 -2.65 2.97
N ASP A 64 -15.81 -1.53 2.85
CA ASP A 64 -15.83 -0.45 3.83
C ASP A 64 -15.78 0.89 3.10
N GLU A 65 -16.79 1.73 3.32
CA GLU A 65 -16.86 3.09 2.76
C GLU A 65 -16.37 4.14 3.77
N PHE A 66 -15.88 3.70 4.93
CA PHE A 66 -15.38 4.55 6.02
C PHE A 66 -16.33 5.71 6.37
N SER A 67 -17.64 5.46 6.31
CA SER A 67 -18.70 6.45 6.61
C SER A 67 -19.03 6.55 8.10
N GLY A 68 -18.42 5.69 8.93
CA GLY A 68 -18.57 5.68 10.38
C GLY A 68 -17.83 6.84 11.07
N LYS A 69 -17.84 6.82 12.40
CA LYS A 69 -17.12 7.80 13.24
C LYS A 69 -15.72 7.34 13.68
N SER A 70 -15.42 6.07 13.46
CA SER A 70 -14.17 5.40 13.86
C SER A 70 -13.92 4.21 12.95
N VAL A 71 -12.73 3.62 13.05
CA VAL A 71 -12.43 2.33 12.41
C VAL A 71 -13.41 1.26 12.90
N ASP A 72 -13.99 0.50 11.99
CA ASP A 72 -14.81 -0.66 12.30
C ASP A 72 -13.92 -1.85 12.68
N THR A 73 -13.82 -2.14 13.98
CA THR A 73 -12.93 -3.19 14.51
C THR A 73 -13.43 -4.61 14.23
N ALA A 74 -14.68 -4.77 13.74
CA ALA A 74 -15.18 -6.02 13.20
C ALA A 74 -14.66 -6.29 11.77
N LYS A 75 -14.13 -5.27 11.09
CA LYS A 75 -13.52 -5.37 9.75
C LYS A 75 -12.01 -5.25 9.77
N TRP A 76 -11.49 -4.40 10.65
CA TRP A 76 -10.09 -4.02 10.68
C TRP A 76 -9.48 -4.26 12.06
N MET A 77 -8.31 -4.87 12.07
CA MET A 77 -7.40 -4.85 13.21
C MET A 77 -6.51 -3.62 13.08
N VAL A 78 -6.56 -2.73 14.08
CA VAL A 78 -5.58 -1.63 14.20
C VAL A 78 -4.25 -2.21 14.66
N GLN A 79 -3.17 -1.91 13.93
CA GLN A 79 -1.84 -2.40 14.23
C GLN A 79 -1.30 -1.73 15.50
N ARG A 80 -0.82 -2.54 16.45
CA ARG A 80 -0.13 -2.07 17.65
C ARG A 80 1.19 -2.80 17.78
N THR A 81 2.31 -2.08 17.73
CA THR A 81 3.64 -2.69 17.79
C THR A 81 3.82 -3.49 19.08
N TRP A 82 3.39 -2.96 20.23
CA TRP A 82 3.46 -3.65 21.52
C TRP A 82 2.75 -5.01 21.55
N ALA A 83 1.68 -5.18 20.77
CA ALA A 83 0.89 -6.41 20.76
C ALA A 83 1.41 -7.44 19.74
N THR A 84 2.06 -6.99 18.68
CA THR A 84 2.36 -7.81 17.49
C THR A 84 3.84 -7.96 17.21
N GLY A 85 4.66 -7.08 17.78
CA GLY A 85 6.08 -6.92 17.43
C GLY A 85 6.30 -6.33 16.04
N TRP A 86 5.25 -5.95 15.30
CA TRP A 86 5.40 -5.43 13.95
C TRP A 86 5.79 -3.95 13.94
N HIS A 87 6.84 -3.65 13.19
CA HIS A 87 7.25 -2.31 12.76
C HIS A 87 8.01 -2.45 11.43
N SER A 88 8.05 -1.41 10.60
CA SER A 88 8.73 -1.42 9.28
C SER A 88 9.98 -0.55 9.23
N GLY A 89 10.23 0.21 10.29
CA GLY A 89 11.38 1.09 10.40
C GLY A 89 11.52 1.63 11.81
N ALA A 90 11.76 2.94 11.91
CA ALA A 90 11.88 3.64 13.18
C ALA A 90 10.52 3.96 13.83
N GLU A 91 9.42 3.87 13.09
CA GLU A 91 8.08 4.21 13.58
C GLU A 91 7.49 3.16 14.51
N CYS A 92 6.75 3.62 15.51
CA CYS A 92 5.89 2.77 16.34
C CYS A 92 4.44 2.81 15.85
N TYR A 93 3.84 1.65 15.54
CA TYR A 93 2.43 1.58 15.21
C TYR A 93 1.58 1.64 16.48
N VAL A 94 0.68 2.61 16.54
CA VAL A 94 -0.16 2.90 17.71
C VAL A 94 -1.62 3.05 17.33
N ASP A 95 -2.51 2.73 18.27
CA ASP A 95 -3.94 2.99 18.17
C ASP A 95 -4.26 4.32 18.85
N ASP A 96 -3.85 5.40 18.20
CA ASP A 96 -4.12 6.78 18.59
C ASP A 96 -4.89 7.50 17.48
N ARG A 97 -5.84 8.36 17.86
CA ARG A 97 -6.70 9.11 16.91
C ARG A 97 -5.94 10.01 15.94
N ASP A 98 -4.72 10.43 16.29
CA ASP A 98 -3.89 11.26 15.43
C ASP A 98 -3.08 10.42 14.43
N ASN A 99 -2.98 9.10 14.65
CA ASN A 99 -2.34 8.13 13.76
C ASN A 99 -3.35 7.32 12.93
N VAL A 100 -4.47 6.92 13.52
CA VAL A 100 -5.51 6.09 12.89
C VAL A 100 -6.87 6.69 13.20
N ARG A 101 -7.55 7.22 12.18
CA ARG A 101 -8.92 7.76 12.34
C ARG A 101 -9.77 7.58 11.10
N VAL A 102 -11.07 7.57 11.31
CA VAL A 102 -12.04 7.79 10.24
C VAL A 102 -12.58 9.20 10.37
N SER A 103 -12.43 10.02 9.33
CA SER A 103 -12.93 11.41 9.32
C SER A 103 -13.12 11.89 7.88
N GLY A 104 -14.20 12.65 7.63
CA GLY A 104 -14.53 13.13 6.29
C GLY A 104 -14.88 12.01 5.30
N GLY A 105 -15.34 10.86 5.81
CA GLY A 105 -15.63 9.68 5.00
C GLY A 105 -14.38 8.96 4.51
N THR A 106 -13.21 9.15 5.12
CA THR A 106 -11.99 8.41 4.78
C THR A 106 -11.35 7.83 6.02
N LEU A 107 -10.73 6.66 5.87
CA LEU A 107 -9.69 6.21 6.79
C LEU A 107 -8.43 7.05 6.55
N GLN A 108 -7.81 7.51 7.63
CA GLN A 108 -6.59 8.30 7.62
C GLN A 108 -5.54 7.59 8.46
N LEU A 109 -4.44 7.22 7.81
CA LEU A 109 -3.27 6.59 8.44
C LEU A 109 -2.12 7.58 8.39
N THR A 110 -1.64 8.01 9.55
CA THR A 110 -0.69 9.13 9.65
C THR A 110 0.57 8.71 10.37
N ALA A 111 1.71 8.91 9.71
CA ALA A 111 3.02 8.98 10.36
C ALA A 111 3.23 10.42 10.86
N ARG A 112 3.61 10.58 12.12
CA ARG A 112 3.79 11.90 12.75
C ARG A 112 4.96 11.90 13.71
N LYS A 113 5.60 13.06 13.83
CA LYS A 113 6.65 13.30 14.81
C LYS A 113 6.04 13.61 16.17
N GLU A 114 6.50 12.92 17.21
CA GLU A 114 6.13 13.17 18.59
C GLU A 114 6.90 14.36 19.17
N ALA A 115 6.26 15.09 20.08
CA ALA A 115 6.86 16.26 20.73
C ALA A 115 8.07 15.89 21.63
N ALA A 116 8.08 14.67 22.15
CA ALA A 116 9.15 14.10 22.96
C ALA A 116 9.48 12.69 22.47
N PRO A 117 10.64 12.11 22.87
CA PRO A 117 10.92 10.70 22.64
C PRO A 117 9.78 9.80 23.12
N PHE A 118 9.40 8.86 22.27
CA PHE A 118 8.35 7.88 22.47
C PHE A 118 8.96 6.51 22.69
N THR A 119 8.56 5.84 23.76
CA THR A 119 8.94 4.45 24.02
C THR A 119 8.01 3.52 23.25
N CYS A 120 8.52 2.88 22.21
CA CYS A 120 7.80 1.84 21.51
C CYS A 120 8.02 0.49 22.19
N SER A 121 7.01 0.01 22.89
CA SER A 121 7.10 -1.29 23.54
C SER A 121 6.98 -2.45 22.56
N MET A 122 7.68 -3.54 22.88
CA MET A 122 7.70 -4.78 22.12
C MET A 122 7.15 -5.94 22.97
N PRO A 123 6.48 -6.94 22.38
CA PRO A 123 5.91 -8.05 23.14
C PRO A 123 6.98 -8.93 23.84
N ASP A 124 8.22 -8.90 23.37
CA ASP A 124 9.36 -9.61 23.96
C ASP A 124 10.17 -8.75 24.95
N GLY A 125 9.70 -7.53 25.24
CA GLY A 125 10.38 -6.57 26.12
C GLY A 125 11.57 -5.84 25.49
N SER A 126 11.84 -6.02 24.20
CA SER A 126 12.89 -5.30 23.46
C SER A 126 12.47 -3.88 23.05
N ASP A 127 11.94 -3.12 24.02
CA ASP A 127 11.46 -1.76 23.83
C ASP A 127 12.54 -0.85 23.21
N TYR A 128 12.14 0.04 22.30
CA TYR A 128 13.04 0.99 21.67
C TYR A 128 12.50 2.42 21.74
N GLN A 129 13.40 3.40 21.70
CA GLN A 129 13.04 4.81 21.63
C GLN A 129 12.92 5.26 20.18
N THR A 130 11.85 6.00 19.90
CA THR A 130 11.64 6.67 18.61
C THR A 130 11.10 8.07 18.84
N GLN A 131 10.97 8.85 17.77
CA GLN A 131 10.21 10.10 17.79
C GLN A 131 9.09 10.09 16.75
N VAL A 132 8.78 8.93 16.18
CA VAL A 132 7.73 8.80 15.16
C VAL A 132 6.75 7.70 15.56
N THR A 133 5.48 8.06 15.56
CA THR A 133 4.37 7.10 15.63
C THR A 133 3.71 7.02 14.26
N SER A 134 3.08 5.89 13.94
CA SER A 134 2.37 5.70 12.68
C SER A 134 1.09 4.88 12.81
N GLY A 135 0.31 4.90 11.73
CA GLY A 135 -0.96 4.20 11.61
C GLY A 135 -0.92 3.08 10.57
N MET A 136 -1.49 1.92 10.93
CA MET A 136 -1.70 0.79 10.03
C MET A 136 -2.95 0.04 10.47
N VAL A 137 -3.70 -0.47 9.50
CA VAL A 137 -4.83 -1.38 9.74
C VAL A 137 -4.71 -2.59 8.83
N THR A 138 -5.20 -3.74 9.28
CA THR A 138 -5.21 -4.97 8.48
C THR A 138 -6.53 -5.72 8.63
N THR A 139 -6.85 -6.58 7.68
CA THR A 139 -7.97 -7.52 7.82
C THR A 139 -7.54 -8.84 8.46
N TYR A 140 -6.38 -8.90 9.12
CA TYR A 140 -5.89 -10.09 9.80
C TYR A 140 -6.92 -10.61 10.81
N ASN A 141 -7.30 -11.89 10.70
CA ASN A 141 -8.39 -12.50 11.47
C ASN A 141 -9.78 -11.83 11.31
N ARG A 142 -10.02 -11.11 10.21
CA ARG A 142 -11.32 -10.51 9.87
C ARG A 142 -11.77 -10.93 8.47
N LEU A 143 -10.95 -10.63 7.45
CA LEU A 143 -11.12 -11.08 6.08
C LEU A 143 -9.78 -11.61 5.56
N HIS A 144 -9.81 -12.83 5.05
CA HIS A 144 -8.74 -13.39 4.24
C HIS A 144 -9.38 -14.32 3.22
N GLN A 145 -8.93 -14.26 1.97
CA GLN A 145 -9.42 -15.16 0.93
C GLN A 145 -8.34 -15.43 -0.09
N THR A 146 -8.52 -16.51 -0.83
CA THR A 146 -7.72 -16.82 -2.02
C THR A 146 -8.48 -16.32 -3.23
N TYR A 147 -7.77 -15.66 -4.15
CA TYR A 147 -8.32 -15.11 -5.39
C TYR A 147 -9.35 -14.00 -5.18
N GLY A 148 -9.85 -13.47 -6.30
CA GLY A 148 -10.87 -12.45 -6.32
C GLY A 148 -10.36 -11.10 -6.79
N ARG A 149 -11.25 -10.11 -6.69
CA ARG A 149 -10.91 -8.71 -6.95
C ARG A 149 -10.78 -7.96 -5.64
N TRP A 150 -9.75 -7.14 -5.54
CA TRP A 150 -9.58 -6.17 -4.46
C TRP A 150 -9.46 -4.79 -5.08
N GLU A 151 -10.35 -3.88 -4.71
CA GLU A 151 -10.26 -2.47 -5.10
C GLU A 151 -10.14 -1.60 -3.87
N ILE A 152 -9.19 -0.68 -3.91
CA ILE A 152 -8.89 0.27 -2.85
C ILE A 152 -8.85 1.64 -3.50
N ARG A 153 -9.73 2.55 -3.11
CA ARG A 153 -9.64 3.94 -3.54
C ARG A 153 -8.90 4.73 -2.48
N ALA A 154 -7.70 5.17 -2.81
CA ALA A 154 -6.81 5.83 -1.86
C ALA A 154 -6.07 7.02 -2.48
N LYS A 155 -5.55 7.88 -1.60
CA LYS A 155 -4.64 8.97 -1.93
C LYS A 155 -3.44 8.87 -1.01
N PHE A 156 -2.26 8.73 -1.59
CA PHE A 156 -0.99 8.73 -0.86
C PHE A 156 -0.60 10.13 -0.37
N PRO A 157 0.34 10.24 0.58
CA PRO A 157 0.80 11.53 1.07
C PRO A 157 1.38 12.41 -0.04
N ASP A 158 1.08 13.71 0.00
CA ASP A 158 1.73 14.71 -0.87
C ASP A 158 3.10 15.09 -0.30
N VAL A 159 4.04 14.14 -0.31
CA VAL A 159 5.41 14.31 0.17
C VAL A 159 6.39 13.91 -0.90
N THR A 160 7.35 14.78 -1.20
CA THR A 160 8.38 14.56 -2.22
C THR A 160 9.80 14.51 -1.64
N THR A 161 9.96 14.68 -0.33
CA THR A 161 11.25 14.47 0.35
C THR A 161 11.36 13.01 0.78
N PRO A 162 12.53 12.36 0.62
CA PRO A 162 12.70 10.96 1.03
C PRO A 162 12.33 10.69 2.50
N GLY A 163 11.79 9.50 2.75
CA GLY A 163 11.55 9.00 4.10
C GLY A 163 10.12 8.62 4.43
N VAL A 164 9.15 8.92 3.56
CA VAL A 164 7.77 8.48 3.71
C VAL A 164 7.52 7.29 2.80
N HIS A 165 6.94 6.22 3.35
CA HIS A 165 6.54 5.03 2.61
C HIS A 165 5.08 4.70 2.91
N SER A 166 4.30 4.32 1.92
CA SER A 166 2.90 3.90 2.14
C SER A 166 2.61 2.68 1.29
N ALA A 167 1.87 1.71 1.82
CA ALA A 167 1.62 0.46 1.12
C ALA A 167 0.15 0.05 1.21
N LEU A 168 -0.38 -0.42 0.10
CA LEU A 168 -1.64 -1.14 -0.03
C LEU A 168 -1.27 -2.56 -0.47
N TRP A 169 -1.25 -3.49 0.46
CA TRP A 169 -0.54 -4.75 0.28
C TRP A 169 -1.24 -5.91 0.95
N MET A 170 -0.90 -7.13 0.54
CA MET A 170 -1.52 -8.35 1.01
C MET A 170 -0.46 -9.34 1.46
N PHE A 171 -0.73 -9.99 2.59
CA PHE A 171 0.19 -10.96 3.18
C PHE A 171 -0.54 -12.28 3.45
N PRO A 172 0.14 -13.44 3.33
CA PRO A 172 -0.49 -14.73 3.53
C PRO A 172 -0.97 -14.90 4.97
N ARG A 173 -2.17 -15.47 5.14
CA ARG A 173 -2.70 -15.80 6.48
C ARG A 173 -1.84 -16.84 7.18
N TYR A 174 -1.20 -17.72 6.41
CA TYR A 174 -0.38 -18.83 6.87
C TYR A 174 0.93 -18.88 6.09
N SER A 175 2.04 -19.16 6.76
CA SER A 175 3.33 -19.42 6.12
C SER A 175 3.40 -20.86 5.56
N ALA A 176 2.46 -21.23 4.69
CA ALA A 176 2.26 -22.62 4.23
C ALA A 176 3.48 -23.19 3.48
N TYR A 177 4.30 -22.33 2.88
CA TYR A 177 5.46 -22.71 2.08
C TYR A 177 6.79 -22.26 2.71
N GLY A 178 6.76 -21.86 3.99
CA GLY A 178 7.92 -21.40 4.73
C GLY A 178 7.98 -19.88 4.90
N ALA A 179 9.10 -19.41 5.43
CA ALA A 179 9.32 -18.00 5.72
C ALA A 179 9.26 -17.13 4.44
N TRP A 180 9.03 -15.84 4.62
CA TRP A 180 9.07 -14.88 3.52
C TRP A 180 10.40 -14.97 2.73
N PRO A 181 10.38 -14.89 1.38
CA PRO A 181 9.20 -14.68 0.53
C PRO A 181 8.51 -15.98 0.08
N ALA A 182 8.87 -17.16 0.60
CA ALA A 182 8.40 -18.44 0.07
C ALA A 182 6.87 -18.61 0.08
N SER A 183 6.18 -18.05 1.08
CA SER A 183 4.70 -18.07 1.17
C SER A 183 3.99 -16.93 0.43
N GLY A 184 4.75 -16.05 -0.23
CA GLY A 184 4.22 -14.96 -1.04
C GLY A 184 3.93 -13.66 -0.30
N GLU A 185 3.85 -12.56 -1.06
CA GLU A 185 3.33 -11.24 -0.68
C GLU A 185 2.91 -10.51 -1.97
N ILE A 186 1.83 -9.73 -1.92
CA ILE A 186 1.30 -8.99 -3.08
C ILE A 186 1.14 -7.53 -2.68
N ASP A 187 2.01 -6.67 -3.20
CA ASP A 187 1.90 -5.23 -3.07
C ASP A 187 1.09 -4.69 -4.25
N ILE A 188 -0.14 -4.27 -3.97
CA ILE A 188 -1.02 -3.67 -4.98
C ILE A 188 -0.48 -2.29 -5.36
N ALA A 189 0.03 -1.55 -4.38
CA ALA A 189 0.62 -0.24 -4.58
C ALA A 189 1.53 0.14 -3.41
N GLU A 190 2.81 0.37 -3.71
CA GLU A 190 3.75 1.01 -2.80
C GLU A 190 4.09 2.43 -3.25
N PHE A 191 4.02 3.38 -2.33
CA PHE A 191 4.45 4.75 -2.54
C PHE A 191 5.75 5.00 -1.79
N TYR A 192 6.72 5.61 -2.49
CA TYR A 192 7.98 6.05 -1.93
C TYR A 192 8.14 7.54 -2.23
N SER A 193 8.30 8.37 -1.20
CA SER A 193 8.39 9.82 -1.40
C SER A 193 9.64 10.28 -2.14
N SER A 194 10.66 9.44 -2.29
CA SER A 194 11.81 9.68 -3.18
C SER A 194 11.48 9.53 -4.68
N VAL A 195 10.39 8.86 -5.04
CA VAL A 195 9.87 8.69 -6.41
C VAL A 195 8.35 8.93 -6.43
N PRO A 196 7.89 10.15 -6.10
CA PRO A 196 6.52 10.42 -5.70
C PRO A 196 5.51 10.52 -6.87
N ASP A 197 5.92 10.17 -8.08
CA ASP A 197 5.12 10.25 -9.32
C ASP A 197 4.49 8.90 -9.72
N ARG A 198 4.68 7.86 -8.90
CA ARG A 198 4.22 6.49 -9.20
C ARG A 198 3.84 5.72 -7.94
N ALA A 199 3.05 4.67 -8.14
CA ALA A 199 2.82 3.63 -7.16
C ALA A 199 3.40 2.32 -7.70
N ILE A 200 4.28 1.67 -6.96
CA ILE A 200 5.05 0.51 -7.43
C ILE A 200 4.37 -0.76 -6.92
N PRO A 201 3.77 -1.59 -7.79
CA PRO A 201 3.35 -2.92 -7.39
C PRO A 201 4.53 -3.88 -7.32
N TYR A 202 4.43 -4.88 -6.46
CA TYR A 202 5.39 -5.98 -6.36
C TYR A 202 4.67 -7.29 -6.05
N VAL A 203 5.16 -8.38 -6.62
CA VAL A 203 4.72 -9.75 -6.32
C VAL A 203 5.93 -10.50 -5.81
N HIS A 204 6.04 -10.61 -4.48
CA HIS A 204 7.16 -11.28 -3.83
C HIS A 204 6.85 -12.76 -3.69
N TYR A 205 7.76 -13.61 -4.18
CA TYR A 205 7.75 -15.04 -3.94
C TYR A 205 9.13 -15.64 -4.20
N ALA A 206 9.35 -16.89 -3.79
CA ALA A 206 10.56 -17.63 -4.17
C ALA A 206 10.50 -18.00 -5.67
N SER A 207 11.12 -17.17 -6.51
CA SER A 207 11.11 -17.29 -7.98
C SER A 207 12.17 -18.26 -8.50
N ASP A 208 11.87 -18.95 -9.59
CA ASP A 208 12.86 -19.71 -10.37
C ASP A 208 13.82 -18.82 -11.17
N GLY A 209 13.64 -17.50 -11.13
CA GLY A 209 14.45 -16.49 -11.81
C GLY A 209 14.02 -16.19 -13.25
N THR A 210 12.96 -16.83 -13.74
CA THR A 210 12.47 -16.63 -15.11
C THR A 210 11.34 -15.61 -15.22
N ASP A 211 10.76 -15.17 -14.10
CA ASP A 211 9.65 -14.22 -14.10
C ASP A 211 10.11 -12.79 -14.35
N PRO A 212 9.78 -12.20 -15.52
CA PRO A 212 10.21 -10.85 -15.86
C PRO A 212 9.34 -9.76 -15.22
N ASN A 213 8.18 -10.11 -14.64
CA ASN A 213 7.12 -9.17 -14.28
C ASN A 213 6.77 -9.25 -12.79
N MET A 214 7.77 -9.31 -11.91
CA MET A 214 7.54 -9.26 -10.46
C MET A 214 7.19 -7.85 -9.97
N THR A 215 7.56 -6.80 -10.71
CA THR A 215 7.30 -5.40 -10.35
C THR A 215 7.13 -4.51 -11.58
N SER A 216 6.62 -3.29 -11.41
CA SER A 216 6.50 -2.30 -12.47
C SER A 216 6.76 -0.89 -11.97
N TRP A 217 7.68 -0.18 -12.62
CA TRP A 217 7.98 1.23 -12.34
C TRP A 217 7.19 2.20 -13.22
N SER A 218 6.27 1.70 -14.05
CA SER A 218 5.52 2.48 -15.05
C SER A 218 4.07 2.81 -14.62
N CYS A 219 3.74 2.55 -13.36
CA CYS A 219 2.45 2.79 -12.75
C CYS A 219 2.36 4.24 -12.21
N PHE A 220 2.34 5.21 -13.12
CA PHE A 220 2.29 6.64 -12.77
C PHE A 220 0.97 7.05 -12.14
N ILE A 221 1.03 7.96 -11.15
CA ILE A 221 -0.12 8.52 -10.43
C ILE A 221 0.05 10.03 -10.22
N ASP A 222 -1.05 10.72 -9.99
CA ASP A 222 -1.07 12.07 -9.42
C ASP A 222 -1.42 11.98 -7.93
N ARG A 223 -0.40 12.01 -7.06
CA ARG A 223 -0.59 11.89 -5.61
C ARG A 223 -1.52 12.94 -4.98
N THR A 224 -1.86 14.02 -5.70
CA THR A 224 -2.84 15.01 -5.22
C THR A 224 -4.28 14.51 -5.32
N GLN A 225 -4.50 13.46 -6.12
CA GLN A 225 -5.80 12.86 -6.40
C GLN A 225 -5.97 11.50 -5.70
N PHE A 226 -7.24 11.11 -5.55
CA PHE A 226 -7.57 9.74 -5.22
C PHE A 226 -7.52 8.88 -6.47
N HIS A 227 -6.88 7.73 -6.37
CA HIS A 227 -6.79 6.72 -7.41
C HIS A 227 -7.46 5.43 -6.94
N THR A 228 -7.97 4.64 -7.89
CA THR A 228 -8.49 3.30 -7.62
C THR A 228 -7.41 2.28 -7.96
N TYR A 229 -6.84 1.67 -6.93
CA TYR A 229 -5.87 0.58 -7.02
C TYR A 229 -6.62 -0.73 -7.02
N ARG A 230 -6.47 -1.51 -8.08
CA ARG A 230 -7.19 -2.76 -8.28
C ARG A 230 -6.22 -3.92 -8.49
N LEU A 231 -6.47 -4.99 -7.76
CA LEU A 231 -5.91 -6.32 -7.97
C LEU A 231 -7.02 -7.24 -8.49
N ASP A 232 -6.79 -7.89 -9.63
CA ASP A 232 -7.47 -9.14 -10.00
C ASP A 232 -6.50 -10.30 -9.81
N TRP A 233 -6.85 -11.20 -8.89
CA TRP A 233 -6.06 -12.37 -8.59
C TRP A 233 -6.86 -13.61 -8.93
N THR A 234 -6.39 -14.35 -9.93
CA THR A 234 -6.96 -15.62 -10.37
C THR A 234 -6.03 -16.77 -10.02
N ARG A 235 -6.43 -18.01 -10.30
CA ARG A 235 -5.56 -19.17 -10.13
C ARG A 235 -4.27 -19.09 -10.93
N THR A 236 -4.24 -18.29 -11.99
CA THR A 236 -3.11 -18.24 -12.93
C THR A 236 -2.47 -16.88 -13.10
N THR A 237 -3.09 -15.80 -12.65
CA THR A 237 -2.59 -14.46 -12.96
C THR A 237 -2.92 -13.49 -11.84
N ILE A 238 -1.95 -12.62 -11.54
CA ILE A 238 -2.10 -11.42 -10.72
C ILE A 238 -2.05 -10.24 -11.69
N THR A 239 -3.14 -9.50 -11.82
CA THR A 239 -3.20 -8.27 -12.63
C THR A 239 -3.45 -7.09 -11.70
N ILE A 240 -2.56 -6.10 -11.73
CA ILE A 240 -2.72 -4.85 -11.01
C ILE A 240 -2.97 -3.71 -12.00
N SER A 241 -3.97 -2.89 -11.68
CA SER A 241 -4.35 -1.71 -12.44
C SER A 241 -4.59 -0.52 -11.53
N ILE A 242 -4.33 0.67 -12.07
CA ILE A 242 -4.62 1.95 -11.41
C ILE A 242 -5.56 2.73 -12.34
N ASP A 243 -6.71 3.16 -11.81
CA ASP A 243 -7.78 3.84 -12.57
C ASP A 243 -8.19 3.09 -13.85
N GLY A 244 -8.24 1.76 -13.76
CA GLY A 244 -8.58 0.89 -14.88
C GLY A 244 -7.46 0.66 -15.90
N LYS A 245 -6.31 1.35 -15.77
CA LYS A 245 -5.13 1.09 -16.60
C LYS A 245 -4.28 -0.02 -15.99
N VAL A 246 -4.14 -1.13 -16.69
CA VAL A 246 -3.24 -2.23 -16.28
C VAL A 246 -1.80 -1.73 -16.28
N CYS A 247 -1.08 -1.97 -15.19
CA CYS A 247 0.31 -1.56 -15.06
C CYS A 247 1.25 -2.70 -14.60
N LEU A 248 0.71 -3.79 -14.05
CA LEU A 248 1.41 -5.07 -13.87
C LEU A 248 0.50 -6.25 -14.25
N ARG A 249 1.05 -7.22 -14.96
CA ARG A 249 0.43 -8.55 -15.14
C ARG A 249 1.51 -9.61 -14.91
N ASN A 250 1.31 -10.39 -13.86
CA ASN A 250 2.23 -11.40 -13.39
C ASN A 250 1.59 -12.79 -13.50
N SER A 251 2.36 -13.76 -14.01
CA SER A 251 1.94 -15.16 -14.15
C SER A 251 2.84 -16.12 -13.37
N TRP A 252 3.59 -15.61 -12.38
CA TRP A 252 4.60 -16.22 -11.50
C TRP A 252 5.09 -17.64 -11.82
N SER A 253 6.41 -17.80 -11.80
CA SER A 253 7.07 -19.11 -11.91
C SER A 253 7.84 -19.43 -10.63
N PRO A 254 7.25 -20.21 -9.69
CA PRO A 254 7.88 -20.50 -8.41
C PRO A 254 9.07 -21.45 -8.56
N ALA A 255 10.09 -21.27 -7.72
CA ALA A 255 11.21 -22.19 -7.64
C ALA A 255 10.76 -23.58 -7.17
N ALA A 256 11.42 -24.62 -7.69
CA ALA A 256 11.21 -25.99 -7.23
C ALA A 256 11.44 -26.11 -5.71
N PRO A 257 10.67 -26.96 -5.00
CA PRO A 257 9.72 -27.95 -5.52
C PRO A 257 8.30 -27.40 -5.76
N LEU A 258 8.07 -26.11 -5.54
CA LEU A 258 6.74 -25.53 -5.73
C LEU A 258 6.38 -25.51 -7.22
N THR A 259 5.09 -25.68 -7.49
CA THR A 259 4.51 -25.53 -8.82
C THR A 259 3.29 -24.65 -8.72
N LYS A 260 3.02 -23.89 -9.78
CA LYS A 260 1.85 -23.04 -9.87
C LYS A 260 0.56 -23.87 -9.67
N PRO A 261 -0.40 -23.45 -8.82
CA PRO A 261 -0.65 -22.07 -8.36
C PRO A 261 0.11 -21.61 -7.10
N ALA A 262 0.93 -22.45 -6.46
CA ALA A 262 1.72 -22.02 -5.31
C ALA A 262 2.68 -20.86 -5.68
N PRO A 263 3.00 -19.95 -4.74
CA PRO A 263 2.45 -19.88 -3.38
C PRO A 263 1.12 -19.12 -3.27
N PHE A 264 0.62 -18.56 -4.38
CA PHE A 264 -0.58 -17.75 -4.43
C PHE A 264 -1.86 -18.60 -4.56
N ASP A 265 -1.91 -19.71 -3.84
CA ASP A 265 -3.08 -20.58 -3.66
C ASP A 265 -3.55 -20.63 -2.20
N GLN A 266 -2.90 -19.86 -1.32
CA GLN A 266 -3.28 -19.68 0.09
C GLN A 266 -4.11 -18.42 0.28
N PRO A 267 -4.89 -18.32 1.38
CA PRO A 267 -5.65 -17.10 1.65
C PRO A 267 -4.75 -15.98 2.15
N PHE A 268 -4.96 -14.76 1.65
CA PHE A 268 -4.22 -13.55 2.02
C PHE A 268 -5.16 -12.55 2.71
N PHE A 269 -4.62 -11.78 3.66
CA PHE A 269 -5.31 -10.64 4.26
C PHE A 269 -4.75 -9.33 3.71
N LEU A 270 -5.55 -8.27 3.73
CA LEU A 270 -5.17 -6.94 3.29
C LEU A 270 -4.54 -6.14 4.45
N ALA A 271 -3.53 -5.36 4.15
CA ALA A 271 -2.91 -4.38 5.03
C ALA A 271 -2.85 -3.02 4.32
N LEU A 272 -3.18 -1.98 5.10
CA LEU A 272 -3.11 -0.58 4.69
C LEU A 272 -2.16 0.11 5.64
N THR A 273 -1.07 0.65 5.11
CA THR A 273 0.06 1.07 5.93
C THR A 273 0.54 2.46 5.55
N GLN A 274 0.71 3.31 6.55
CA GLN A 274 1.57 4.47 6.48
C GLN A 274 2.84 4.15 7.28
N ALA A 275 4.01 4.15 6.64
CA ALA A 275 5.28 3.78 7.22
C ALA A 275 6.35 4.86 6.98
N LEU A 276 7.54 4.62 7.52
CA LEU A 276 8.75 5.32 7.13
C LEU A 276 9.52 4.50 6.09
N GLY A 277 10.19 5.20 5.19
CA GLY A 277 10.99 4.57 4.16
C GLY A 277 12.35 4.11 4.66
N ILE A 278 12.94 3.19 3.88
CA ILE A 278 14.27 2.61 4.09
C ILE A 278 15.12 2.75 2.82
N GLY A 279 16.42 2.43 2.91
CA GLY A 279 17.32 2.42 1.75
C GLY A 279 17.39 3.78 1.03
N GLN A 280 17.12 3.80 -0.28
CA GLN A 280 17.12 5.04 -1.06
C GLN A 280 15.96 5.99 -0.70
N ASN A 281 14.94 5.50 -0.01
CA ASN A 281 13.86 6.29 0.56
C ASN A 281 14.00 6.40 2.08
N ALA A 282 15.21 6.29 2.65
CA ALA A 282 15.39 6.22 4.09
C ALA A 282 14.85 7.46 4.83
N TYR A 283 14.20 7.22 5.96
CA TYR A 283 13.82 8.26 6.90
C TYR A 283 15.03 9.02 7.47
N SER A 284 14.86 10.33 7.60
CA SER A 284 15.78 11.23 8.29
C SER A 284 14.99 12.11 9.25
N ALA A 285 15.43 12.18 10.51
CA ALA A 285 14.77 12.98 11.55
C ALA A 285 14.70 14.49 11.27
N GLN A 286 15.56 14.97 10.37
CA GLN A 286 15.63 16.38 9.93
C GLN A 286 15.12 16.57 8.50
N GLY A 287 15.18 15.54 7.65
CA GLY A 287 14.89 15.66 6.21
C GLY A 287 13.51 15.16 5.78
N THR A 288 12.89 14.25 6.55
CA THR A 288 11.60 13.68 6.17
C THR A 288 10.45 14.60 6.58
N ALA A 289 9.60 14.97 5.62
CA ALA A 289 8.44 15.79 5.89
C ALA A 289 7.36 14.95 6.60
N LEU A 290 7.05 15.32 7.84
CA LEU A 290 5.97 14.76 8.64
C LEU A 290 5.11 15.93 9.20
N PRO A 291 3.79 15.73 9.40
CA PRO A 291 3.06 14.48 9.25
C PRO A 291 2.81 14.09 7.78
N ALA A 292 2.68 12.79 7.53
CA ALA A 292 2.34 12.23 6.24
C ALA A 292 1.14 11.30 6.40
N THR A 293 0.08 11.52 5.62
CA THR A 293 -1.20 10.81 5.77
C THR A 293 -1.61 10.12 4.48
N THR A 294 -1.74 8.80 4.53
CA THR A 294 -2.45 8.01 3.52
C THR A 294 -3.95 8.06 3.83
N GLN A 295 -4.74 8.42 2.82
CA GLN A 295 -6.20 8.48 2.92
C GLN A 295 -6.83 7.37 2.10
N VAL A 296 -7.78 6.64 2.67
CA VAL A 296 -8.52 5.59 1.97
C VAL A 296 -10.00 5.94 2.02
N ASP A 297 -10.59 6.14 0.84
CA ASP A 297 -12.00 6.50 0.65
C ASP A 297 -12.90 5.27 0.80
N TRP A 298 -12.52 4.16 0.19
CA TRP A 298 -13.22 2.89 0.36
C TRP A 298 -12.34 1.70 -0.02
N VAL A 299 -12.73 0.53 0.49
CA VAL A 299 -12.19 -0.79 0.11
C VAL A 299 -13.36 -1.69 -0.27
N ARG A 300 -13.22 -2.43 -1.38
CA ARG A 300 -14.21 -3.42 -1.84
C ARG A 300 -13.51 -4.67 -2.32
N VAL A 301 -14.09 -5.82 -1.98
CA VAL A 301 -13.51 -7.14 -2.29
C VAL A 301 -14.59 -8.05 -2.82
N TRP A 302 -14.28 -8.78 -3.88
CA TRP A 302 -15.15 -9.76 -4.53
C TRP A 302 -14.48 -11.13 -4.56
N GLY A 303 -15.27 -12.20 -4.49
CA GLY A 303 -14.80 -13.59 -4.56
C GLY A 303 -15.95 -14.60 -4.60
#